data_AF-A0A1I7YNP6-F1
#
_entry.id   AF-A0A1I7YNP6-F1
#
_cell.length_a   1.000
_cell.length_b   1.000
_cell.length_c   1.000
_cell.angle_alpha   90.00
_cell.angle_beta   90.00
_cell.angle_gamma   90.00
#
_symmetry.space_group_name_H-M   'P 1'
#
loop_
_entity.id
_entity.type
_entity.pdbx_description
1 polymer ?
#
loop_
_entity_poly.entity_id
_entity_poly.type
_entity_poly.pdbx_seq_one_letter_code
_entity_poly.pdbx_strand_id
1 'polypeptide(L)'
;MTDRSQTRQCTNGKVYFFKKSTANDWEQLLKNEKFAFRFSCPEACVCVTEEECYQPSKSYMRLYFTPFCEGDLCAIYMLFEGGRGNGIVPIGKNGTTIIVNSQLKPGSKSLMALPGNYKKITAVGCGGCPVERNC
;
A
#
# COMPACT_ATOMS: atom_id res chain seq x y z
N MET A 1 -14.98 0.53 30.69
CA MET A 1 -15.77 1.21 29.63
C MET A 1 -15.56 2.69 29.89
N THR A 2 -14.75 3.45 29.17
CA THR A 2 -14.66 3.65 27.72
C THR A 2 -13.34 4.42 27.55
N ASP A 3 -12.50 4.08 26.58
CA ASP A 3 -11.81 5.17 25.90
C ASP A 3 -11.63 4.82 24.43
N ARG A 4 -12.19 5.70 23.62
CA ARG A 4 -12.29 5.57 22.18
C ARG A 4 -10.90 5.81 21.63
N SER A 5 -10.35 4.77 20.99
CA SER A 5 -9.21 4.83 20.07
C SER A 5 -9.06 6.24 19.50
N GLN A 6 -8.03 6.93 19.99
CA GLN A 6 -7.69 8.29 19.62
C GLN A 6 -7.23 8.25 18.17
N THR A 7 -8.18 8.34 17.24
CA THR A 7 -7.89 8.56 15.83
C THR A 7 -7.20 9.91 15.75
N ARG A 8 -5.87 9.91 15.61
CA ARG A 8 -5.12 11.10 15.18
C ARG A 8 -5.81 11.59 13.91
N GLN A 9 -6.55 12.68 14.04
CA GLN A 9 -7.27 13.29 12.93
C GLN A 9 -6.23 13.69 11.89
N CYS A 10 -6.37 13.20 10.66
CA CYS A 10 -5.63 13.78 9.55
C CYS A 10 -6.05 15.25 9.45
N THR A 11 -5.17 16.20 9.80
CA THR A 11 -5.50 17.64 9.81
C THR A 11 -5.94 18.13 8.42
N ASN A 12 -5.50 17.44 7.36
CA ASN A 12 -5.85 17.68 5.95
C ASN A 12 -6.06 16.37 5.16
N GLY A 13 -6.79 15.39 5.72
CA GLY A 13 -7.03 14.11 5.03
C GLY A 13 -8.38 13.48 5.35
N LYS A 14 -8.80 12.51 4.53
CA LYS A 14 -10.03 11.73 4.76
C LYS A 14 -9.67 10.31 5.19
N VAL A 15 -10.20 9.89 6.33
CA VAL A 15 -10.08 8.50 6.79
C VAL A 15 -11.11 7.64 6.05
N TYR A 16 -10.66 6.52 5.51
CA TYR A 16 -11.53 5.54 4.87
C TYR A 16 -11.59 4.26 5.70
N PHE A 17 -12.79 3.72 5.87
CA PHE A 17 -13.04 2.46 6.54
C PHE A 17 -13.49 1.44 5.50
N PHE A 18 -12.88 0.26 5.54
CA PHE A 18 -13.19 -0.83 4.63
C PHE A 18 -13.77 -2.02 5.40
N LYS A 19 -14.63 -2.79 4.74
CA LYS A 19 -15.17 -4.03 5.33
C LYS A 19 -14.03 -5.01 5.57
N LYS A 20 -14.15 -5.81 6.64
CA LYS A 20 -13.26 -6.96 6.86
C LYS A 20 -13.26 -7.85 5.62
N SER A 21 -12.10 -8.38 5.26
CA SER A 21 -11.92 -9.30 4.14
C SER A 21 -10.88 -10.34 4.52
N THR A 22 -11.14 -11.59 4.17
CA THR A 22 -10.19 -12.71 4.27
C THR A 22 -9.74 -13.18 2.89
N ALA A 23 -10.15 -12.49 1.82
CA ALA A 23 -9.70 -12.79 0.47
C ALA A 23 -8.19 -12.48 0.37
N ASN A 24 -7.41 -13.51 0.05
CA ASN A 24 -5.95 -13.44 0.04
C ASN A 24 -5.32 -13.58 -1.35
N ASP A 25 -6.11 -13.88 -2.37
CA ASP A 25 -5.64 -14.09 -3.74
C ASP A 25 -5.74 -12.79 -4.55
N TRP A 26 -4.60 -12.16 -4.82
CA TRP A 26 -4.54 -10.94 -5.60
C TRP A 26 -5.05 -11.10 -7.04
N GLU A 27 -4.84 -12.24 -7.67
CA GLU A 27 -5.30 -12.47 -9.05
C GLU A 27 -6.84 -12.49 -9.09
N GLN A 28 -7.48 -13.11 -8.09
CA GLN A 28 -8.94 -13.06 -7.94
C GLN A 28 -9.44 -11.67 -7.53
N LEU A 29 -8.72 -10.96 -6.66
CA LEU A 29 -9.09 -9.61 -6.25
C LEU A 29 -9.05 -8.64 -7.44
N LEU A 30 -8.03 -8.72 -8.29
CA LEU A 30 -7.92 -7.92 -9.51
C LEU A 30 -8.99 -8.30 -10.53
N LYS A 31 -9.14 -9.60 -10.83
CA LYS A 31 -10.08 -10.09 -11.86
C LYS A 31 -11.54 -9.72 -11.54
N ASN A 32 -11.91 -9.75 -10.27
CA ASN A 32 -13.27 -9.48 -9.82
C ASN A 32 -13.46 -8.04 -9.29
N GLU A 33 -12.45 -7.18 -9.42
CA GLU A 33 -12.45 -5.81 -8.89
C GLU A 33 -12.86 -5.73 -7.41
N LYS A 34 -12.44 -6.71 -6.62
CA LYS A 34 -12.75 -6.82 -5.18
C LYS A 34 -11.71 -6.12 -4.28
N PHE A 35 -10.79 -5.37 -4.87
CA PHE A 35 -9.90 -4.47 -4.13
C PHE A 35 -10.68 -3.25 -3.61
N ALA A 36 -10.17 -2.60 -2.57
CA ALA A 36 -10.82 -1.44 -1.97
C ALA A 36 -10.80 -0.20 -2.86
N PHE A 37 -9.63 0.13 -3.41
CA PHE A 37 -9.48 1.20 -4.39
C PHE A 37 -8.22 1.03 -5.23
N ARG A 38 -8.23 1.65 -6.40
CA ARG A 38 -7.06 1.84 -7.27
C ARG A 38 -6.61 3.29 -7.17
N PHE A 39 -5.31 3.50 -7.04
CA PHE A 39 -4.71 4.82 -6.96
C PHE A 39 -3.69 5.01 -8.08
N SER A 40 -3.79 6.14 -8.78
CA SER A 40 -2.89 6.52 -9.86
C SER A 40 -2.73 8.03 -9.82
N CYS A 41 -1.51 8.49 -9.52
CA CYS A 41 -1.15 9.90 -9.51
C CYS A 41 0.32 10.04 -9.95
N PRO A 42 0.67 11.05 -10.77
CA PRO A 42 2.07 11.27 -11.17
C PRO A 42 3.04 11.44 -10.00
N GLU A 43 2.57 12.06 -8.92
CA GLU A 43 3.30 12.25 -7.66
C GLU A 43 2.63 11.50 -6.52
N ALA A 44 2.33 10.23 -6.75
CA ALA A 44 1.75 9.37 -5.73
C ALA A 44 2.74 9.15 -4.57
N CYS A 45 2.21 9.18 -3.35
CA CYS A 45 2.91 8.78 -2.14
C CYS A 45 2.12 7.69 -1.43
N VAL A 46 2.81 6.68 -0.92
CA VAL A 46 2.24 5.63 -0.07
C VAL A 46 3.12 5.43 1.16
N CYS A 47 2.52 5.41 2.33
CA CYS A 47 3.26 5.37 3.60
C CYS A 47 2.87 4.16 4.42
N VAL A 48 3.88 3.47 4.93
CA VAL A 48 3.75 2.39 5.92
C VAL A 48 3.63 3.01 7.31
N THR A 49 4.47 4.01 7.58
CA THR A 49 4.43 4.87 8.78
C THR A 49 4.66 6.33 8.37
N GLU A 50 4.60 7.27 9.32
CA GLU A 50 4.93 8.68 9.06
C GLU A 50 6.41 8.86 8.60
N GLU A 51 7.28 7.91 8.90
CA GLU A 51 8.73 7.96 8.61
C GLU A 51 9.16 6.99 7.47
N GLU A 52 8.27 6.11 7.01
CA GLU A 52 8.53 5.15 5.94
C GLU A 52 7.49 5.34 4.82
N CYS A 53 7.85 6.18 3.85
CA CYS A 53 7.02 6.49 2.69
C CYS A 53 7.72 6.13 1.38
N TYR A 54 6.93 5.93 0.34
CA TYR A 54 7.39 5.47 -0.96
C TYR A 54 6.73 6.22 -2.10
N GLN A 55 7.48 6.43 -3.19
CA GLN A 55 6.98 6.93 -4.47
C GLN A 55 7.14 5.87 -5.56
N PRO A 56 6.22 5.79 -6.54
CA PRO A 56 6.44 4.97 -7.71
C PRO A 56 7.65 5.44 -8.51
N SER A 57 8.49 4.52 -8.99
CA SER A 57 9.65 4.85 -9.82
C SER A 57 9.28 5.36 -11.21
N LYS A 58 8.03 5.18 -11.63
CA LYS A 58 7.44 5.71 -12.86
C LYS A 58 6.03 6.23 -12.60
N SER A 59 5.70 7.36 -13.20
CA SER A 59 4.41 8.06 -13.03
C SER A 59 3.18 7.29 -13.55
N TYR A 60 3.38 6.28 -14.41
CA TYR A 60 2.30 5.45 -14.96
C TYR A 60 1.98 4.21 -14.12
N MET A 61 2.70 3.97 -13.02
CA MET A 61 2.45 2.80 -12.18
C MET A 61 1.08 2.88 -11.52
N ARG A 62 0.40 1.72 -11.46
CA ARG A 62 -0.91 1.59 -10.82
C ARG A 62 -0.74 0.94 -9.46
N LEU A 63 -1.37 1.51 -8.45
CA LEU A 63 -1.36 0.99 -7.09
C LEU A 63 -2.77 0.49 -6.74
N TYR A 64 -2.86 -0.71 -6.19
CA TYR A 64 -4.11 -1.35 -5.79
C TYR A 64 -4.06 -1.64 -4.30
N PHE A 65 -5.13 -1.33 -3.59
CA PHE A 65 -5.20 -1.46 -2.14
C PHE A 65 -6.34 -2.38 -1.78
N THR A 66 -6.10 -3.30 -0.86
CA THR A 66 -7.14 -4.22 -0.39
C THR A 66 -7.03 -4.46 1.12
N PRO A 67 -8.14 -4.51 1.86
CA PRO A 67 -8.13 -4.97 3.23
C PRO A 67 -7.87 -6.49 3.26
N PHE A 68 -7.10 -6.92 4.24
CA PHE A 68 -6.99 -8.32 4.63
C PHE A 68 -6.90 -8.43 6.15
N CYS A 69 -7.67 -9.35 6.72
CA CYS A 69 -7.79 -9.60 8.14
C CYS A 69 -7.36 -11.03 8.46
N GLU A 70 -6.45 -11.17 9.43
CA GLU A 70 -6.10 -12.44 10.05
C GLU A 70 -6.67 -12.45 11.47
N GLY A 71 -7.80 -13.15 11.65
CA GLY A 71 -8.64 -13.01 12.84
C GLY A 71 -9.19 -11.58 12.95
N ASP A 72 -8.89 -10.90 14.06
CA ASP A 72 -9.29 -9.51 14.30
C ASP A 72 -8.26 -8.46 13.88
N LEU A 73 -7.09 -8.89 13.40
CA LEU A 73 -6.02 -8.00 12.94
C LEU A 73 -6.20 -7.71 11.45
N CYS A 74 -6.70 -6.51 11.14
CA CYS A 74 -6.90 -6.06 9.77
C CYS A 74 -5.85 -5.02 9.36
N ALA A 75 -5.37 -5.11 8.13
CA ALA A 75 -4.52 -4.09 7.50
C ALA A 75 -4.91 -3.88 6.04
N ILE A 76 -4.53 -2.72 5.49
CA ILE A 76 -4.60 -2.45 4.06
C ILE A 76 -3.27 -2.83 3.44
N TYR A 77 -3.29 -3.71 2.45
CA TYR A 77 -2.11 -4.14 1.71
C TYR A 77 -2.10 -3.53 0.32
N MET A 78 -0.91 -3.21 -0.17
CA MET A 78 -0.72 -2.66 -1.51
C MET A 78 -0.11 -3.67 -2.46
N LEU A 79 -0.68 -3.75 -3.66
CA LEU A 79 -0.10 -4.32 -4.87
C LEU A 79 0.20 -3.19 -5.85
N PHE A 80 1.25 -3.30 -6.66
CA PHE A 80 1.54 -2.34 -7.72
C PHE A 80 1.94 -2.98 -9.05
N GLU A 81 1.54 -2.34 -10.14
CA GLU A 81 1.80 -2.77 -11.51
C GLU A 81 2.74 -1.78 -12.24
N GLY A 82 3.64 -2.32 -13.05
CA GLY A 82 4.59 -1.56 -13.86
C GLY A 82 5.45 -2.48 -14.73
N GLY A 83 6.40 -1.90 -15.47
CA GLY A 83 7.39 -2.66 -16.23
C GLY A 83 8.36 -3.44 -15.33
N ARG A 84 9.05 -4.44 -15.91
CA ARG A 84 10.10 -5.18 -15.19
C ARG A 84 11.20 -4.21 -14.75
N GLY A 85 11.52 -4.21 -13.46
CA GLY A 85 12.49 -3.30 -12.85
C GLY A 85 11.88 -1.99 -12.31
N ASN A 86 10.62 -1.70 -12.62
CA ASN A 86 9.90 -0.65 -11.91
C ASN A 86 9.54 -1.11 -10.50
N GLY A 87 9.24 -0.15 -9.63
CA GLY A 87 8.99 -0.40 -8.23
C GLY A 87 8.50 0.82 -7.50
N ILE A 88 8.36 0.67 -6.20
CA ILE A 88 8.22 1.79 -5.29
C ILE A 88 9.57 2.05 -4.61
N VAL A 89 9.96 3.31 -4.54
CA VAL A 89 11.26 3.76 -4.03
C VAL A 89 11.02 4.52 -2.72
N PRO A 90 11.75 4.21 -1.65
CA PRO A 90 11.58 4.91 -0.38
C PRO A 90 11.96 6.38 -0.52
N ILE A 91 11.29 7.22 0.26
CA ILE A 91 11.62 8.64 0.43
C ILE A 91 12.17 8.81 1.84
N GLY A 92 13.39 9.37 1.93
CA GLY A 92 14.11 9.51 3.20
C GLY A 92 15.09 8.37 3.46
N LYS A 93 15.36 8.11 4.75
CA LYS A 93 16.40 7.16 5.18
C LYS A 93 15.85 5.75 5.47
N ASN A 94 14.54 5.61 5.62
CA ASN A 94 13.90 4.36 6.00
C ASN A 94 13.31 3.62 4.79
N GLY A 95 13.31 2.30 4.89
CA GLY A 95 12.74 1.42 3.87
C GLY A 95 13.73 1.02 2.77
N THR A 96 13.29 0.07 1.93
CA THR A 96 14.05 -0.45 0.79
C THR A 96 13.20 -0.43 -0.47
N THR A 97 13.83 -0.19 -1.62
CA THR A 97 13.14 -0.23 -2.92
C THR A 97 12.49 -1.59 -3.12
N ILE A 98 11.20 -1.58 -3.49
CA ILE A 98 10.41 -2.78 -3.75
C ILE A 98 10.08 -2.81 -5.23
N ILE A 99 10.56 -3.82 -5.94
CA ILE A 99 10.35 -3.95 -7.39
C ILE A 99 9.14 -4.83 -7.70
N VAL A 100 8.57 -4.70 -8.90
CA VAL A 100 7.39 -5.48 -9.31
C VAL A 100 7.58 -6.99 -9.11
N ASN A 101 8.78 -7.51 -9.39
CA ASN A 101 9.09 -8.93 -9.26
C ASN A 101 9.06 -9.45 -7.83
N SER A 102 9.23 -8.61 -6.80
CA SER A 102 9.20 -9.05 -5.41
C SER A 102 7.79 -9.36 -4.91
N GLN A 103 6.75 -9.10 -5.74
CA GLN A 103 5.36 -9.45 -5.47
C GLN A 103 4.98 -10.83 -6.04
N LEU A 104 5.87 -11.43 -6.82
CA LEU A 104 5.66 -12.73 -7.46
C LEU A 104 6.17 -13.88 -6.60
N LYS A 105 5.54 -15.05 -6.72
CA LYS A 105 6.04 -16.29 -6.12
C LYS A 105 7.40 -16.66 -6.74
N PRO A 106 8.38 -17.16 -5.95
CA PRO A 106 9.67 -17.59 -6.48
C PRO A 106 9.52 -18.59 -7.64
N GLY A 107 10.18 -18.31 -8.77
CA GLY A 107 10.13 -19.15 -9.96
C GLY A 107 8.81 -19.12 -10.73
N SER A 108 7.86 -18.25 -10.38
CA SER A 108 6.55 -18.15 -11.03
C SER A 108 6.23 -16.71 -11.48
N LYS A 109 5.24 -16.60 -12.38
CA LYS A 109 4.63 -15.33 -12.77
C LYS A 109 3.40 -14.97 -11.93
N SER A 110 3.00 -15.85 -11.01
CA SER A 110 1.83 -15.64 -10.15
C SER A 110 2.15 -14.77 -8.95
N LEU A 111 1.18 -13.97 -8.52
CA LEU A 111 1.27 -13.14 -7.32
C LEU A 111 1.32 -13.99 -6.04
N MET A 112 2.04 -13.52 -5.03
CA MET A 112 1.97 -14.10 -3.69
C MET A 112 0.60 -13.84 -3.06
N ALA A 113 0.13 -14.74 -2.19
CA ALA A 113 -1.09 -14.50 -1.42
C ALA A 113 -0.84 -13.51 -0.27
N LEU A 114 -1.90 -12.84 0.21
CA LEU A 114 -1.87 -12.04 1.44
C LEU A 114 -1.79 -12.94 2.69
N PRO A 115 -1.12 -12.50 3.77
CA PRO A 115 -0.47 -11.19 3.93
C PRO A 115 0.86 -11.05 3.16
N GLY A 116 1.48 -12.17 2.73
CA GLY A 116 2.65 -12.21 1.85
C GLY A 116 3.79 -11.29 2.29
N ASN A 117 4.65 -10.90 1.34
CA ASN A 117 5.64 -9.83 1.55
C ASN A 117 5.12 -8.46 1.06
N TYR A 118 3.83 -8.20 1.25
CA TYR A 118 3.21 -6.94 0.83
C TYR A 118 3.30 -5.92 1.97
N LYS A 119 3.49 -4.64 1.60
CA LYS A 119 3.51 -3.56 2.58
C LYS A 119 2.10 -3.27 3.09
N LYS A 120 2.00 -3.11 4.42
CA LYS A 120 0.80 -2.60 5.11
C LYS A 120 0.81 -1.08 5.00
N ILE A 121 -0.16 -0.51 4.30
CA ILE A 121 -0.22 0.92 4.03
C ILE A 121 -1.18 1.60 5.00
N THR A 122 -0.74 2.69 5.59
CA THR A 122 -1.49 3.50 6.55
C THR A 122 -1.98 4.81 5.94
N ALA A 123 -1.26 5.35 4.95
CA ALA A 123 -1.66 6.56 4.24
C ALA A 123 -1.27 6.51 2.75
N VAL A 124 -2.08 7.19 1.94
CA VAL A 124 -1.82 7.42 0.51
C VAL A 124 -2.08 8.89 0.20
N GLY A 125 -1.32 9.48 -0.70
CA GLY A 125 -1.42 10.89 -1.06
C GLY A 125 -0.97 11.16 -2.49
N CYS A 126 -1.33 12.33 -3.00
CA CYS A 126 -0.91 12.84 -4.30
C CYS A 126 -0.34 14.25 -4.08
N GLY A 127 0.67 14.65 -4.86
CA GLY A 127 1.40 15.90 -4.68
C GLY A 127 2.72 15.75 -3.92
N GLY A 128 3.27 14.54 -3.89
CA GLY A 128 4.56 14.24 -3.28
C GLY A 128 4.45 13.53 -1.93
N CYS A 129 5.56 12.92 -1.52
CA CYS A 129 5.69 12.38 -0.17
C CYS A 129 6.19 13.43 0.81
N PRO A 130 5.82 13.33 2.10
CA PRO A 130 6.49 14.10 3.12
C PRO A 130 7.97 13.72 3.09
N VAL A 131 8.82 14.66 2.70
CA VAL A 131 10.24 14.59 3.02
C VAL A 131 10.35 14.90 4.51
N GLU A 132 11.09 14.08 5.27
CA GLU A 132 11.39 14.34 6.68
C GLU A 132 11.66 15.84 6.85
N ARG A 133 10.75 16.54 7.55
CA ARG A 133 11.10 17.86 8.06
C ARG A 133 12.16 17.56 9.11
N ASN A 134 13.41 17.90 8.83
CA ASN A 134 14.39 18.06 9.89
C ASN A 134 13.80 19.10 10.86
N CYS A 135 13.13 18.64 11.91
CA CYS A 135 12.91 19.43 13.11
C CYS A 135 14.17 19.38 13.95
#